data_AF-A0A8T3MM01-F1
#
_entry.id   AF-A0A8T3MM01-F1
#
_cell.length_a   1.000
_cell.length_b   1.000
_cell.length_c   1.000
_cell.angle_alpha   90.00
_cell.angle_beta   90.00
_cell.angle_gamma   90.00
#
_symmetry.space_group_name_H-M   'P 1'
#
loop_
_entity.id
_entity.type
_entity.pdbx_description
1 polymer ?
#
loop_
_entity_poly.entity_id
_entity_poly.type
_entity_poly.pdbx_seq_one_letter_code
_entity_poly.pdbx_strand_id
1 'polypeptide(L)'
;MTAQQGFLRPELLVLLLAAPVLLLLLVAGDLARRRALVAFAGQGASFVARSTARGRVKSALAVLALLVASLAAAGPYVDVREREVKHLGVDLVIAVDISQSMAVRDVAATDRLGLARDAVQTLGARLTGSRIALALFANEGVVRYPATTDPELLGRVLDNSARGFRLPAGSSLRAGLAAALDGFPDAIRESPANKAVVVISDGEYPAEDVPDLAPYSGRNIRIFALGVGTVEGGQIPTYDTEGRPTGSLRGPGGQQVISRLNEVTLRAVADGTGGRYWRHTASDGSVPELVRELRALDTSEVSADGGSVPDDRYQIALAIALALLMLAWLMDDRAPMPVPKGARPDSRAPRVRRLPWSRRPAMLTLAALVALSCTDAMAEQNQAANTLYARGDFRGALARYRDLQQAKPELAQLSVNAGNALQRLQEHARALSDYGVGARSEDTTLRLHAHYGRGSALFRQGKLDEARDAFKDALRADPTDRDAKFNIEVIDRLQAALRSNDQGQPGQGPQQPGQGPQQPGQQPGQQPGQQP
;
A
#
# COMPACT_ATOMS: atom_id res chain seq x y z
N MET A 1 -8.07 -31.51 0.63
CA MET A 1 -8.16 -30.29 1.48
C MET A 1 -9.51 -30.32 2.18
N THR A 2 -9.53 -30.47 3.50
CA THR A 2 -10.76 -30.38 4.29
C THR A 2 -11.15 -28.92 4.38
N ALA A 3 -12.28 -28.53 3.79
CA ALA A 3 -12.80 -27.17 3.90
C ALA A 3 -12.96 -26.81 5.38
N GLN A 4 -12.22 -25.80 5.86
CA GLN A 4 -12.42 -25.26 7.20
C GLN A 4 -13.71 -24.43 7.21
N GLN A 5 -14.53 -24.67 8.23
CA GLN A 5 -15.83 -24.02 8.41
C GLN A 5 -15.93 -23.54 9.86
N GLY A 6 -16.48 -22.34 10.05
CA GLY A 6 -16.69 -21.77 11.38
C GLY A 6 -17.40 -20.42 11.33
N PHE A 7 -17.31 -19.70 12.44
CA PHE A 7 -17.85 -18.34 12.59
C PHE A 7 -16.71 -17.37 12.90
N LEU A 8 -16.69 -16.20 12.25
CA LEU A 8 -15.75 -15.12 12.56
C LEU A 8 -15.96 -14.59 13.98
N ARG A 9 -17.21 -14.54 14.44
CA ARG A 9 -17.64 -13.95 15.71
C ARG A 9 -18.60 -14.91 16.44
N PRO A 10 -18.09 -16.04 16.97
CA PRO A 10 -18.93 -17.03 17.65
C PRO A 10 -19.69 -16.46 18.85
N GLU A 11 -19.19 -15.41 19.48
CA GLU A 11 -19.85 -14.69 20.58
C GLU A 11 -21.23 -14.12 20.18
N LEU A 12 -21.45 -13.80 18.90
CA LEU A 12 -22.72 -13.26 18.42
C LEU A 12 -23.81 -14.33 18.24
N LEU A 13 -23.47 -15.62 18.37
CA LEU A 13 -24.46 -16.69 18.40
C LEU A 13 -25.44 -16.56 19.58
N VAL A 14 -25.09 -15.79 20.61
CA VAL A 14 -26.01 -15.42 21.71
C VAL A 14 -27.29 -14.74 21.21
N LEU A 15 -27.24 -14.06 20.05
CA LEU A 15 -28.41 -13.42 19.43
C LEU A 15 -29.50 -14.43 19.04
N LEU A 16 -29.18 -15.72 18.90
CA LEU A 16 -30.18 -16.77 18.67
C LEU A 16 -31.22 -16.84 19.79
N LEU A 17 -30.88 -16.40 21.02
CA LEU A 17 -31.81 -16.31 22.14
C LEU A 17 -32.90 -15.24 21.93
N ALA A 18 -32.73 -14.31 21.00
CA ALA A 18 -33.77 -13.34 20.65
C ALA A 18 -34.96 -14.01 19.93
N ALA A 19 -34.74 -15.13 19.22
CA ALA A 19 -35.79 -15.86 18.51
C ALA A 19 -36.89 -16.45 19.42
N PRO A 20 -36.58 -17.20 20.50
CA PRO A 20 -37.61 -17.66 21.43
C PRO A 20 -38.30 -16.51 22.18
N VAL A 21 -37.59 -15.42 22.48
CA VAL A 21 -38.19 -14.21 23.08
C VAL A 21 -39.20 -13.59 22.12
N LEU A 22 -38.83 -13.41 20.85
CA LEU A 22 -39.75 -12.90 19.82
C LEU A 22 -40.97 -13.83 19.64
N LEU A 23 -40.77 -15.15 19.60
CA LEU A 23 -41.85 -16.12 19.52
C LEU A 23 -42.82 -15.99 20.71
N LEU A 24 -42.28 -15.87 21.93
CA LEU A 24 -43.08 -15.69 23.14
C LEU A 24 -43.89 -14.39 23.09
N LEU A 25 -43.29 -13.27 22.66
CA LEU A 25 -43.99 -12.00 22.48
C LEU A 25 -45.11 -12.08 21.44
N LEU A 26 -44.87 -12.77 20.32
CA LEU A 26 -45.88 -12.97 19.26
C LEU A 26 -47.05 -13.85 19.75
N VAL A 27 -46.76 -14.93 20.48
CA VAL A 27 -47.78 -15.80 21.08
C VAL A 27 -48.57 -15.08 22.17
N ALA A 28 -47.89 -14.37 23.09
CA ALA A 28 -48.53 -13.57 24.13
C ALA A 28 -49.43 -12.47 23.53
N GLY A 29 -48.98 -11.84 22.44
CA GLY A 29 -49.77 -10.87 21.68
C GLY A 29 -51.02 -11.48 21.05
N ASP A 30 -50.94 -12.68 20.46
CA ASP A 30 -52.11 -13.39 19.92
C ASP A 30 -53.08 -13.78 21.04
N LEU A 31 -52.59 -14.27 22.17
CA LEU A 31 -53.39 -14.63 23.35
C LEU A 31 -54.10 -13.42 23.95
N ALA A 32 -53.40 -12.30 24.14
CA ALA A 32 -53.97 -11.06 24.65
C ALA A 32 -55.07 -10.52 23.73
N ARG A 33 -54.85 -10.57 22.40
CA ARG A 33 -55.86 -10.18 21.40
C ARG A 33 -57.10 -11.07 21.46
N ARG A 34 -56.93 -12.40 21.61
CA ARG A 34 -58.05 -13.34 21.78
C ARG A 34 -58.83 -13.06 23.06
N ARG A 35 -58.14 -12.81 24.18
CA ARG A 35 -58.79 -12.45 25.45
C ARG A 35 -59.60 -11.16 25.32
N ALA A 36 -59.03 -10.13 24.69
CA ALA A 36 -59.73 -8.87 24.44
C ALA A 36 -60.95 -9.05 23.52
N LEU A 37 -60.84 -9.88 22.47
CA LEU A 37 -61.97 -10.20 21.60
C LEU A 37 -63.11 -10.90 22.35
N VAL A 38 -62.79 -11.90 23.17
CA VAL A 38 -63.78 -12.63 23.97
C VAL A 38 -64.44 -11.71 24.99
N ALA A 39 -63.66 -10.81 25.62
CA ALA A 39 -64.20 -9.82 26.56
C ALA A 39 -65.14 -8.81 25.87
N PHE A 40 -64.88 -8.44 24.61
CA PHE A 40 -65.68 -7.46 23.87
C PHE A 40 -66.91 -8.07 23.17
N ALA A 41 -66.78 -9.27 22.58
CA ALA A 41 -67.78 -9.87 21.68
C ALA A 41 -68.38 -11.20 22.18
N GLY A 42 -67.99 -11.67 23.38
CA GLY A 42 -68.52 -12.89 23.99
C GLY A 42 -67.80 -14.19 23.56
N GLN A 43 -68.16 -15.30 24.21
CA GLN A 43 -67.57 -16.61 23.91
C GLN A 43 -67.97 -17.08 22.49
N GLY A 44 -66.99 -17.54 21.70
CA GLY A 44 -67.19 -17.95 20.31
C GLY A 44 -66.99 -16.84 19.26
N ALA A 45 -66.73 -15.60 19.70
CA ALA A 45 -66.37 -14.51 18.78
C ALA A 45 -65.06 -14.81 18.03
N SER A 46 -65.06 -14.59 16.72
CA SER A 46 -63.88 -14.76 15.87
C SER A 46 -63.65 -13.50 15.01
N PHE A 47 -62.39 -13.21 14.69
CA PHE A 47 -62.06 -12.15 13.76
C PHE A 47 -62.43 -12.58 12.32
N VAL A 48 -63.64 -12.23 11.86
CA VAL A 48 -64.10 -12.49 10.49
C VAL A 48 -63.16 -11.86 9.43
N ALA A 49 -62.49 -10.77 9.81
CA ALA A 49 -61.57 -10.03 8.94
C ALA A 49 -60.11 -10.49 9.00
N ARG A 50 -59.72 -11.51 9.80
CA ARG A 50 -58.30 -11.91 9.96
C ARG A 50 -58.10 -13.42 9.93
N SER A 51 -57.17 -13.91 9.11
CA SER A 51 -56.81 -15.33 9.06
C SER A 51 -55.75 -15.68 10.11
N THR A 52 -56.09 -16.59 11.04
CA THR A 52 -55.17 -17.10 12.07
C THR A 52 -54.02 -17.92 11.48
N ALA A 53 -54.29 -18.70 10.42
CA ALA A 53 -53.29 -19.49 9.73
C ALA A 53 -52.21 -18.59 9.07
N ARG A 54 -52.62 -17.53 8.36
CA ARG A 54 -51.68 -16.58 7.73
C ARG A 54 -50.86 -15.82 8.77
N GLY A 55 -51.47 -15.43 9.89
CA GLY A 55 -50.77 -14.81 11.01
C GLY A 55 -49.68 -15.72 11.60
N ARG A 56 -49.96 -17.03 11.77
CA ARG A 56 -48.95 -18.01 12.24
C ARG A 56 -47.79 -18.16 11.26
N VAL A 57 -48.07 -18.26 9.96
CA VAL A 57 -47.03 -18.33 8.92
C VAL A 57 -46.17 -17.07 8.93
N LYS A 58 -46.78 -15.89 9.04
CA LYS A 58 -46.07 -14.61 9.14
C LYS A 58 -45.17 -14.54 10.37
N SER A 59 -45.66 -14.96 11.54
CA SER A 59 -44.86 -15.06 12.75
C SER A 59 -43.70 -16.06 12.61
N ALA A 60 -43.94 -17.22 11.99
CA ALA A 60 -42.90 -18.22 11.74
C ALA A 60 -41.80 -17.68 10.80
N LEU A 61 -42.18 -16.96 9.74
CA LEU A 61 -41.23 -16.31 8.83
C LEU A 61 -40.39 -15.24 9.54
N ALA A 62 -40.99 -14.44 10.43
CA ALA A 62 -40.26 -13.42 11.19
C ALA A 62 -39.26 -14.04 12.18
N VAL A 63 -39.65 -15.13 12.87
CA VAL A 63 -38.76 -15.86 13.77
C VAL A 63 -37.62 -16.54 12.99
N LEU A 64 -37.92 -17.16 11.84
CA LEU A 64 -36.91 -17.76 10.98
C LEU A 64 -35.95 -16.71 10.41
N ALA A 65 -36.45 -15.54 10.02
CA ALA A 65 -35.63 -14.44 9.54
C ALA A 65 -34.66 -13.96 10.63
N LEU A 66 -35.14 -13.84 11.88
CA LEU A 66 -34.30 -13.45 13.01
C LEU A 66 -33.20 -14.49 13.28
N LEU A 67 -33.53 -15.79 13.25
CA LEU A 67 -32.53 -16.85 13.38
C LEU A 67 -31.45 -16.72 12.29
N VAL A 68 -31.84 -16.62 11.02
CA VAL A 68 -30.89 -16.52 9.91
C VAL A 68 -30.07 -15.22 9.98
N ALA A 69 -30.66 -14.11 10.41
CA ALA A 69 -29.94 -12.85 10.64
C ALA A 69 -28.90 -12.97 11.77
N SER A 70 -29.22 -13.70 12.84
CA SER A 70 -28.26 -13.99 13.92
C SER A 70 -27.08 -14.83 13.41
N LEU A 71 -27.33 -15.83 12.55
CA LEU A 71 -26.25 -16.57 11.89
C LEU A 71 -25.41 -15.66 11.00
N ALA A 72 -26.04 -14.78 10.21
CA ALA A 72 -25.32 -13.81 9.38
C ALA A 72 -24.41 -12.90 10.22
N ALA A 73 -24.89 -12.42 11.38
CA ALA A 73 -24.11 -11.59 12.28
C ALA A 73 -22.88 -12.32 12.86
N ALA A 74 -22.97 -13.63 13.09
CA ALA A 74 -21.85 -14.45 13.55
C ALA A 74 -20.76 -14.64 12.48
N GLY A 75 -21.03 -14.30 11.21
CA GLY A 75 -20.05 -14.32 10.11
C GLY A 75 -19.64 -15.74 9.73
N PRO A 76 -20.52 -16.55 9.13
CA PRO A 76 -20.18 -17.89 8.70
C PRO A 76 -19.17 -17.81 7.55
N TYR A 77 -18.03 -18.46 7.70
CA TYR A 77 -17.03 -18.53 6.64
C TYR A 77 -16.93 -19.94 6.08
N VAL A 78 -16.61 -20.02 4.80
CA VAL A 78 -16.31 -21.27 4.12
C VAL A 78 -14.96 -21.10 3.47
N ASP A 79 -14.00 -21.90 3.94
CA ASP A 79 -12.62 -21.87 3.50
C ASP A 79 -11.83 -20.65 4.00
N VAL A 80 -10.52 -20.79 4.03
CA VAL A 80 -9.59 -19.74 4.44
C VAL A 80 -8.72 -19.44 3.24
N ARG A 81 -8.79 -18.21 2.73
CA ARG A 81 -7.95 -17.80 1.61
C ARG A 81 -6.61 -17.34 2.14
N GLU A 82 -5.56 -18.02 1.71
CA GLU A 82 -4.19 -17.54 1.88
C GLU A 82 -4.02 -16.27 1.06
N ARG A 83 -3.61 -15.19 1.72
CA ARG A 83 -3.37 -13.91 1.07
C ARG A 83 -1.89 -13.79 0.84
N GLU A 84 -1.45 -13.90 -0.41
CA GLU A 84 -0.06 -13.58 -0.75
C GLU A 84 0.19 -12.08 -0.54
N VAL A 85 1.01 -11.74 0.44
CA VAL A 85 1.51 -10.37 0.60
C VAL A 85 2.84 -10.29 -0.15
N LYS A 86 2.78 -9.90 -1.42
CA LYS A 86 3.97 -9.55 -2.18
C LYS A 86 4.66 -8.38 -1.47
N HIS A 87 5.78 -8.66 -0.84
CA HIS A 87 6.66 -7.65 -0.27
C HIS A 87 7.34 -6.92 -1.44
N LEU A 88 7.30 -5.59 -1.40
CA LEU A 88 7.96 -4.73 -2.37
C LEU A 88 9.11 -4.05 -1.62
N GLY A 89 10.35 -4.42 -1.93
CA GLY A 89 11.55 -3.86 -1.32
C GLY A 89 12.41 -4.91 -0.62
N VAL A 90 13.69 -4.59 -0.46
CA VAL A 90 14.66 -5.48 0.20
C VAL A 90 14.57 -5.33 1.71
N ASP A 91 14.61 -6.44 2.43
CA ASP A 91 14.91 -6.43 3.86
C ASP A 91 16.44 -6.29 4.03
N LEU A 92 16.87 -5.11 4.48
CA LEU A 92 18.26 -4.68 4.54
C LEU A 92 18.67 -4.31 5.97
N VAL A 93 19.86 -4.73 6.39
CA VAL A 93 20.52 -4.19 7.59
C VAL A 93 21.83 -3.55 7.19
N ILE A 94 22.01 -2.27 7.52
CA ILE A 94 23.28 -1.55 7.32
C ILE A 94 24.05 -1.60 8.62
N ALA A 95 25.23 -2.23 8.61
CA ALA A 95 26.15 -2.27 9.73
C ALA A 95 27.28 -1.26 9.49
N VAL A 96 27.37 -0.23 10.32
CA VAL A 96 28.37 0.84 10.18
C VAL A 96 29.39 0.76 11.30
N ASP A 97 30.66 0.72 10.93
CA ASP A 97 31.78 0.81 11.85
C ASP A 97 31.86 2.23 12.43
N ILE A 98 31.93 2.33 13.75
CA ILE A 98 32.06 3.58 14.50
C ILE A 98 33.31 3.58 15.40
N SER A 99 34.30 2.75 15.09
CA SER A 99 35.58 2.72 15.79
C SER A 99 36.43 3.97 15.53
N GLN A 100 37.48 4.17 16.32
CA GLN A 100 38.37 5.34 16.21
C GLN A 100 39.02 5.49 14.82
N SER A 101 39.29 4.39 14.10
CA SER A 101 39.86 4.45 12.76
C SER A 101 38.93 5.09 11.74
N MET A 102 37.63 5.12 12.00
CA MET A 102 36.65 5.80 11.16
C MET A 102 36.71 7.34 11.28
N ALA A 103 37.47 7.89 12.24
CA ALA A 103 37.76 9.33 12.32
C ALA A 103 38.88 9.81 11.40
N VAL A 104 39.58 8.89 10.74
CA VAL A 104 40.71 9.22 9.85
C VAL A 104 40.22 10.05 8.66
N ARG A 105 41.00 11.07 8.30
CA ARG A 105 40.74 12.00 7.18
C ARG A 105 41.69 11.75 6.01
N ASP A 106 41.73 10.50 5.55
CA ASP A 106 42.56 10.07 4.41
C ASP A 106 41.84 10.17 3.06
N VAL A 107 40.55 10.49 3.07
CA VAL A 107 39.75 10.76 1.87
C VAL A 107 39.43 12.26 1.81
N ALA A 108 39.68 12.92 0.67
CA ALA A 108 39.74 14.38 0.55
C ALA A 108 38.46 15.17 0.94
N ALA A 109 37.32 14.50 1.07
CA ALA A 109 36.02 15.15 1.29
C ALA A 109 35.61 15.28 2.76
N THR A 110 35.94 14.29 3.61
CA THR A 110 35.55 14.20 5.02
C THR A 110 36.29 13.04 5.71
N ASP A 111 36.12 12.85 7.02
CA ASP A 111 36.51 11.60 7.68
C ASP A 111 35.73 10.38 7.15
N ARG A 112 36.26 9.17 7.38
CA ARG A 112 35.64 7.92 6.90
C ARG A 112 34.20 7.75 7.42
N LEU A 113 33.92 8.15 8.67
CA LEU A 113 32.58 8.08 9.25
C LEU A 113 31.58 9.02 8.56
N GLY A 114 32.03 10.21 8.16
CA GLY A 114 31.25 11.14 7.34
C GLY A 114 30.89 10.55 5.97
N LEU A 115 31.83 9.86 5.31
CA LEU A 115 31.54 9.14 4.07
C LEU A 115 30.54 8.00 4.30
N ALA A 116 30.70 7.24 5.37
CA ALA A 116 29.76 6.17 5.72
C ALA A 116 28.34 6.71 5.94
N ARG A 117 28.20 7.86 6.61
CA ARG A 117 26.92 8.54 6.77
C ARG A 117 26.31 8.92 5.43
N ASP A 118 27.08 9.55 4.57
CA ASP A 118 26.58 10.02 3.27
C ASP A 118 26.14 8.82 2.39
N ALA A 119 26.85 7.70 2.50
CA ALA A 119 26.44 6.43 1.89
C ALA A 119 25.12 5.89 2.47
N VAL A 120 24.95 5.87 3.81
CA VAL A 120 23.71 5.45 4.48
C VAL A 120 22.52 6.32 4.06
N GLN A 121 22.71 7.65 4.01
CA GLN A 121 21.67 8.58 3.55
C GLN A 121 21.28 8.32 2.10
N THR A 122 22.28 8.10 1.23
CA THR A 122 22.04 7.81 -0.18
C THR A 122 21.32 6.47 -0.38
N LEU A 123 21.71 5.44 0.40
CA LEU A 123 21.04 4.13 0.40
C LEU A 123 19.59 4.25 0.82
N GLY A 124 19.31 4.93 1.94
CA GLY A 124 17.96 5.17 2.41
C GLY A 124 17.10 5.92 1.39
N ALA A 125 17.63 7.01 0.81
CA ALA A 125 16.91 7.81 -0.17
C ALA A 125 16.62 7.06 -1.48
N ARG A 126 17.47 6.09 -1.87
CA ARG A 126 17.32 5.34 -3.13
C ARG A 126 16.60 4.01 -2.96
N LEU A 127 16.50 3.45 -1.77
CA LEU A 127 15.81 2.19 -1.49
C LEU A 127 14.41 2.43 -0.90
N THR A 128 13.64 3.32 -1.53
CA THR A 128 12.27 3.62 -1.10
C THR A 128 11.39 2.36 -1.14
N GLY A 129 10.64 2.11 -0.05
CA GLY A 129 9.82 0.90 0.12
C GLY A 129 10.56 -0.28 0.76
N SER A 130 11.89 -0.26 0.83
CA SER A 130 12.68 -1.29 1.53
C SER A 130 12.61 -1.10 3.05
N ARG A 131 12.72 -2.19 3.82
CA ARG A 131 12.86 -2.12 5.27
C ARG A 131 14.34 -2.11 5.61
N ILE A 132 14.79 -1.05 6.25
CA ILE A 132 16.20 -0.81 6.53
C ILE A 132 16.37 -0.70 8.04
N ALA A 133 17.22 -1.56 8.62
CA ALA A 133 17.72 -1.40 9.97
C ALA A 133 19.14 -0.81 9.94
N LEU A 134 19.53 -0.11 11.01
CA LEU A 134 20.88 0.42 11.18
C LEU A 134 21.50 -0.21 12.42
N ALA A 135 22.55 -1.00 12.23
CA ALA A 135 23.43 -1.48 13.29
C ALA A 135 24.71 -0.62 13.30
N LEU A 136 25.16 -0.25 14.50
CA LEU A 136 26.44 0.42 14.70
C LEU A 136 27.35 -0.55 15.45
N PHE A 137 28.63 -0.57 15.10
CA PHE A 137 29.55 -1.48 15.78
C PHE A 137 30.97 -0.93 15.91
N ALA A 138 31.64 -1.42 16.94
CA ALA A 138 33.07 -1.30 17.20
C ALA A 138 33.49 -2.61 17.87
N ASN A 139 33.96 -2.63 19.11
CA ASN A 139 34.16 -3.89 19.86
C ASN A 139 32.87 -4.69 20.08
N GLU A 140 31.75 -3.97 20.21
CA GLU A 140 30.42 -4.53 20.37
C GLU A 140 29.51 -3.96 19.28
N GLY A 141 28.47 -4.69 18.91
CA GLY A 141 27.49 -4.28 17.92
C GLY A 141 26.14 -4.00 18.58
N VAL A 142 25.47 -2.93 18.16
CA VAL A 142 24.13 -2.58 18.64
C VAL A 142 23.23 -2.19 17.48
N VAL A 143 22.00 -2.71 17.49
CA VAL A 143 20.95 -2.26 16.58
C VAL A 143 20.48 -0.89 17.06
N ARG A 144 20.86 0.16 16.33
CA ARG A 144 20.53 1.54 16.68
C ARG A 144 19.16 1.95 16.17
N TYR A 145 18.82 1.51 14.96
CA TYR A 145 17.46 1.62 14.44
C TYR A 145 16.95 0.24 14.04
N PRO A 146 15.82 -0.19 14.64
CA PRO A 146 15.07 -1.33 14.12
C PRO A 146 14.64 -1.10 12.67
N ALA A 147 14.31 -2.20 11.97
CA ALA A 147 13.88 -2.15 10.57
C ALA A 147 12.71 -1.16 10.35
N THR A 148 12.97 -0.12 9.54
CA THR A 148 11.99 0.94 9.22
C THR A 148 11.93 1.17 7.71
N THR A 149 10.79 1.66 7.23
CA THR A 149 10.61 2.11 5.83
C THR A 149 10.80 3.61 5.67
N ASP A 150 11.11 4.34 6.74
CA ASP A 150 11.35 5.79 6.74
C ASP A 150 12.86 6.09 6.69
N PRO A 151 13.41 6.45 5.51
CA PRO A 151 14.84 6.68 5.35
C PRO A 151 15.33 8.00 5.96
N GLU A 152 14.44 8.96 6.28
CA GLU A 152 14.85 10.26 6.83
C GLU A 152 15.48 10.13 8.24
N LEU A 153 15.17 9.03 8.93
CA LEU A 153 15.67 8.74 10.28
C LEU A 153 17.12 8.23 10.30
N LEU A 154 17.58 7.57 9.22
CA LEU A 154 18.85 6.85 9.20
C LEU A 154 20.07 7.79 9.21
N GLY A 155 19.98 8.92 8.50
CA GLY A 155 21.09 9.87 8.35
C GLY A 155 21.42 10.68 9.60
N ARG A 156 20.42 11.00 10.42
CA ARG A 156 20.54 11.91 11.57
C ARG A 156 21.28 11.28 12.76
N VAL A 157 21.39 9.96 12.80
CA VAL A 157 22.06 9.26 13.91
C VAL A 157 23.57 9.25 13.79
N LEU A 158 24.09 9.38 12.57
CA LEU A 158 25.51 9.48 12.31
C LEU A 158 25.98 10.95 12.28
N ASP A 159 25.12 11.90 12.63
CA ASP A 159 25.49 13.31 12.74
C ASP A 159 26.32 13.57 14.01
N ASN A 160 27.64 13.54 13.81
CA ASN A 160 28.66 13.88 14.81
C ASN A 160 28.81 15.39 15.08
N SER A 161 27.99 16.24 14.46
CA SER A 161 28.18 17.70 14.43
C SER A 161 27.89 18.41 15.75
N ALA A 162 27.35 17.73 16.76
CA ALA A 162 27.05 18.33 18.05
C ALA A 162 27.45 17.44 19.24
N ARG A 163 28.68 17.65 19.74
CA ARG A 163 29.16 17.37 21.11
C ARG A 163 29.82 16.00 21.33
N GLY A 164 31.14 16.01 21.44
CA GLY A 164 31.91 15.14 22.36
C GLY A 164 31.78 13.62 22.21
N PHE A 165 31.28 13.09 21.08
CA PHE A 165 31.17 11.66 20.87
C PHE A 165 32.57 11.04 20.75
N ARG A 166 33.02 10.37 21.81
CA ARG A 166 34.27 9.59 21.78
C ARG A 166 33.99 8.28 21.08
N LEU A 167 34.58 8.10 19.90
CA LEU A 167 34.51 6.84 19.18
C LEU A 167 35.19 5.75 20.03
N PRO A 168 34.53 4.60 20.23
CA PRO A 168 35.09 3.47 20.97
C PRO A 168 36.39 2.97 20.34
N ALA A 169 37.32 2.55 21.19
CA ALA A 169 38.56 1.91 20.75
C ALA A 169 38.30 0.45 20.37
N GLY A 170 38.97 -0.02 19.32
CA GLY A 170 38.85 -1.38 18.79
C GLY A 170 37.63 -1.60 17.90
N SER A 171 37.69 -2.65 17.08
CA SER A 171 36.64 -3.00 16.12
C SER A 171 36.51 -4.53 16.01
N SER A 172 35.27 -5.02 15.90
CA SER A 172 34.92 -6.42 15.73
C SER A 172 33.86 -6.56 14.66
N LEU A 173 34.25 -7.15 13.54
CA LEU A 173 33.37 -7.55 12.45
C LEU A 173 32.38 -8.63 12.93
N ARG A 174 32.80 -9.55 13.80
CA ARG A 174 31.89 -10.54 14.41
C ARG A 174 30.74 -9.86 15.14
N ALA A 175 31.05 -8.86 15.97
CA ALA A 175 30.04 -8.13 16.71
C ALA A 175 29.12 -7.34 15.77
N GLY A 176 29.68 -6.70 14.73
CA GLY A 176 28.91 -6.00 13.70
C GLY A 176 27.96 -6.90 12.92
N LEU A 177 28.42 -8.06 12.48
CA LEU A 177 27.60 -9.04 11.76
C LEU A 177 26.56 -9.70 12.66
N ALA A 178 26.87 -9.95 13.93
CA ALA A 178 25.90 -10.46 14.89
C ALA A 178 24.78 -9.45 15.14
N ALA A 179 25.12 -8.17 15.35
CA ALA A 179 24.14 -7.10 15.47
C ALA A 179 23.34 -6.91 14.17
N ALA A 180 23.96 -7.11 13.00
CA ALA A 180 23.24 -7.07 11.73
C ALA A 180 22.20 -8.20 11.65
N LEU A 181 22.52 -9.40 12.12
CA LEU A 181 21.60 -10.53 12.17
C LEU A 181 20.43 -10.27 13.13
N ASP A 182 20.69 -9.65 14.28
CA ASP A 182 19.65 -9.24 15.24
C ASP A 182 18.82 -8.04 14.78
N GLY A 183 19.31 -7.28 13.79
CA GLY A 183 18.57 -6.18 13.17
C GLY A 183 17.36 -6.64 12.36
N PHE A 184 17.32 -7.92 11.95
CA PHE A 184 16.16 -8.51 11.28
C PHE A 184 15.10 -8.94 12.30
N PRO A 185 13.83 -8.54 12.15
CA PRO A 185 12.72 -9.11 12.90
C PRO A 185 12.67 -10.64 12.76
N ASP A 186 12.33 -11.38 13.81
CA ASP A 186 12.35 -12.85 13.81
C ASP A 186 11.60 -13.47 12.63
N ALA A 187 10.42 -12.93 12.31
CA ALA A 187 9.60 -13.39 11.19
C ALA A 187 10.29 -13.25 9.82
N ILE A 188 11.16 -12.25 9.68
CA ILE A 188 11.91 -11.97 8.44
C ILE A 188 13.24 -12.73 8.45
N ARG A 189 13.90 -12.79 9.61
CA ARG A 189 15.17 -13.49 9.80
C ARG A 189 15.08 -14.95 9.37
N GLU A 190 14.01 -15.62 9.77
CA GLU A 190 13.76 -17.04 9.45
C GLU A 190 12.94 -17.22 8.15
N SER A 191 12.57 -16.14 7.47
CA SER A 191 11.86 -16.21 6.18
C SER A 191 12.79 -16.69 5.06
N PRO A 192 12.29 -17.45 4.07
CA PRO A 192 13.05 -17.83 2.88
C PRO A 192 13.38 -16.65 1.95
N ALA A 193 12.84 -15.45 2.20
CA ALA A 193 13.08 -14.27 1.38
C ALA A 193 14.58 -13.87 1.35
N ASN A 194 15.02 -13.36 0.20
CA ASN A 194 16.37 -12.81 0.07
C ASN A 194 16.53 -11.57 0.94
N LYS A 195 17.60 -11.56 1.72
CA LYS A 195 17.95 -10.50 2.65
C LYS A 195 19.34 -9.98 2.35
N ALA A 196 19.60 -8.74 2.72
CA ALA A 196 20.91 -8.13 2.52
C ALA A 196 21.45 -7.55 3.82
N VAL A 197 22.76 -7.70 4.02
CA VAL A 197 23.52 -6.93 5.01
C VAL A 197 24.51 -6.07 4.24
N VAL A 198 24.60 -4.78 4.55
CA VAL A 198 25.62 -3.89 3.99
C VAL A 198 26.56 -3.49 5.13
N VAL A 199 27.81 -3.94 5.09
CA VAL A 199 28.85 -3.56 6.04
C VAL A 199 29.62 -2.36 5.48
N ILE A 200 29.74 -1.28 6.26
CA ILE A 200 30.55 -0.10 5.91
C ILE A 200 31.67 0.04 6.94
N SER A 201 32.92 -0.17 6.51
CA SER A 201 34.10 -0.16 7.40
C SER A 201 35.40 0.06 6.61
N ASP A 202 36.50 0.36 7.30
CA ASP A 202 37.86 0.26 6.78
C ASP A 202 38.43 -1.18 6.78
N GLY A 203 37.73 -2.15 7.35
CA GLY A 203 38.10 -3.56 7.24
C GLY A 203 39.25 -4.02 8.15
N GLU A 204 39.73 -3.16 9.06
CA GLU A 204 40.91 -3.42 9.89
C GLU A 204 40.61 -4.37 11.06
N TYR A 205 40.41 -5.65 10.75
CA TYR A 205 40.10 -6.71 11.73
C TYR A 205 41.19 -7.78 11.82
N PRO A 206 41.38 -8.40 13.00
CA PRO A 206 42.15 -9.64 13.12
C PRO A 206 41.51 -10.77 12.28
N ALA A 207 42.32 -11.69 11.75
CA ALA A 207 41.81 -12.78 10.91
C ALA A 207 40.86 -13.71 11.68
N GLU A 208 41.12 -13.91 12.98
CA GLU A 208 40.32 -14.70 13.91
C GLU A 208 38.96 -14.07 14.27
N ASP A 209 38.75 -12.79 13.96
CA ASP A 209 37.51 -12.08 14.24
C ASP A 209 36.46 -12.28 13.13
N VAL A 210 36.85 -12.75 11.94
CA VAL A 210 35.89 -13.11 10.88
C VAL A 210 35.00 -14.26 11.39
N PRO A 211 33.67 -14.09 11.50
CA PRO A 211 32.79 -15.15 11.98
C PRO A 211 32.50 -16.19 10.90
N ASP A 212 31.90 -17.32 11.31
CA ASP A 212 31.29 -18.25 10.38
C ASP A 212 30.13 -17.57 9.62
N LEU A 213 30.13 -17.75 8.29
CA LEU A 213 29.15 -17.14 7.39
C LEU A 213 27.96 -18.07 7.10
N ALA A 214 28.03 -19.34 7.50
CA ALA A 214 26.94 -20.32 7.31
C ALA A 214 25.57 -19.85 7.88
N PRO A 215 25.50 -19.17 9.05
CA PRO A 215 24.23 -18.63 9.56
C PRO A 215 23.58 -17.58 8.66
N TYR A 216 24.35 -16.89 7.81
CA TYR A 216 23.87 -15.87 6.89
C TYR A 216 23.42 -16.52 5.58
N SER A 217 24.31 -17.29 4.96
CA SER A 217 24.04 -18.00 3.70
C SER A 217 22.87 -18.97 3.82
N GLY A 218 22.76 -19.70 4.94
CA GLY A 218 21.64 -20.62 5.21
C GLY A 218 20.28 -19.94 5.37
N ARG A 219 20.24 -18.63 5.61
CA ARG A 219 19.01 -17.81 5.72
C ARG A 219 18.77 -16.92 4.50
N ASN A 220 19.46 -17.16 3.39
CA ASN A 220 19.45 -16.32 2.19
C ASN A 220 19.83 -14.85 2.48
N ILE A 221 20.74 -14.62 3.43
CA ILE A 221 21.30 -13.30 3.72
C ILE A 221 22.63 -13.16 2.96
N ARG A 222 22.69 -12.19 2.04
CA ARG A 222 23.92 -11.84 1.32
C ARG A 222 24.57 -10.61 1.96
N ILE A 223 25.88 -10.66 2.17
CA ILE A 223 26.65 -9.57 2.77
C ILE A 223 27.35 -8.80 1.66
N PHE A 224 27.05 -7.51 1.56
CA PHE A 224 27.75 -6.56 0.72
C PHE A 224 28.68 -5.73 1.59
N ALA A 225 29.86 -5.40 1.08
CA ALA A 225 30.86 -4.65 1.83
C ALA A 225 31.24 -3.37 1.09
N LEU A 226 31.23 -2.27 1.83
CA LEU A 226 31.62 -0.94 1.39
C LEU A 226 32.85 -0.51 2.19
N GLY A 227 34.03 -0.64 1.57
CA GLY A 227 35.30 -0.29 2.17
C GLY A 227 35.55 1.22 2.14
N VAL A 228 35.76 1.86 3.30
CA VAL A 228 36.01 3.32 3.38
C VAL A 228 37.43 3.59 3.86
N GLY A 229 38.15 4.46 3.15
CA GLY A 229 39.53 4.84 3.47
C GLY A 229 40.50 4.53 2.33
N THR A 230 41.79 4.73 2.58
CA THR A 230 42.87 4.48 1.62
C THR A 230 43.80 3.38 2.11
N VAL A 231 44.50 2.72 1.17
CA VAL A 231 45.47 1.67 1.50
C VAL A 231 46.77 2.26 2.06
N GLU A 232 47.09 3.49 1.69
CA GLU A 232 48.16 4.29 2.27
C GLU A 232 47.86 4.58 3.75
N GLY A 233 46.59 4.82 4.07
CA GLY A 233 46.07 5.05 5.40
C GLY A 233 46.28 6.47 5.90
N GLY A 234 45.84 6.71 7.13
CA GLY A 234 45.98 8.00 7.78
C GLY A 234 46.10 7.88 9.29
N GLN A 235 46.44 9.01 9.91
CA GLN A 235 46.57 9.11 11.37
C GLN A 235 45.19 9.20 12.02
N ILE A 236 45.00 8.46 13.12
CA ILE A 236 43.78 8.51 13.92
C ILE A 236 43.82 9.77 14.80
N PRO A 237 42.92 10.75 14.61
CA PRO A 237 42.91 11.97 15.42
C PRO A 237 42.44 11.70 16.86
N THR A 238 43.02 12.40 17.83
CA THR A 238 42.55 12.45 19.22
C THR A 238 41.90 13.79 19.51
N TYR A 239 40.89 13.80 20.39
CA TYR A 239 40.13 14.99 20.76
C TYR A 239 40.15 15.23 22.27
N ASP A 240 40.09 16.49 22.71
CA ASP A 240 39.88 16.84 24.12
C ASP A 240 38.40 16.65 24.54
N THR A 241 38.09 16.92 25.82
CA THR A 241 36.73 16.87 26.36
C THR A 241 35.78 17.89 25.75
N GLU A 242 36.31 18.91 25.05
CA GLU A 242 35.57 19.96 24.36
C GLU A 242 35.43 19.67 22.85
N GLY A 243 35.96 18.53 22.38
CA GLY A 243 35.89 18.09 20.98
C GLY A 243 36.93 18.75 20.07
N ARG A 244 37.95 19.41 20.60
CA ARG A 244 39.04 20.00 19.80
C ARG A 244 40.14 18.96 19.56
N PRO A 245 40.76 18.94 18.36
CA PRO A 245 41.83 18.01 18.05
C PRO A 245 43.07 18.30 18.93
N THR A 246 43.55 17.28 19.64
CA THR A 246 44.73 17.35 20.54
C THR A 246 45.97 16.72 19.93
N GLY A 247 45.83 15.99 18.82
CA GLY A 247 46.92 15.30 18.14
C GLY A 247 46.44 14.03 17.46
N SER A 248 47.33 13.04 17.41
CA SER A 248 47.08 11.73 16.80
C SER A 248 47.33 10.62 17.81
N LEU A 249 46.60 9.51 17.68
CA LEU A 249 46.74 8.34 18.53
C LEU A 249 48.17 7.79 18.46
N ARG A 250 48.75 7.52 19.62
CA ARG A 250 50.10 6.97 19.75
C ARG A 250 50.03 5.58 20.39
N GLY A 251 50.82 4.66 19.86
CA GLY A 251 50.96 3.32 20.40
C GLY A 251 51.82 3.30 21.68
N PRO A 252 52.00 2.11 22.29
CA PRO A 252 52.72 1.93 23.55
C PRO A 252 54.18 2.44 23.55
N GLY A 253 54.83 2.51 22.38
CA GLY A 253 56.20 3.03 22.21
C GLY A 253 56.27 4.49 21.74
N GLY A 254 55.14 5.22 21.75
CA GLY A 254 55.07 6.63 21.33
C GLY A 254 55.05 6.86 19.82
N GLN A 255 55.14 5.79 19.00
CA GLN A 255 54.94 5.85 17.55
C GLN A 255 53.49 6.18 17.20
N GLN A 256 53.29 6.90 16.11
CA GLN A 256 51.95 7.24 15.61
C GLN A 256 51.28 6.00 15.02
N VAL A 257 50.00 5.80 15.33
CA VAL A 257 49.19 4.70 14.77
C VAL A 257 48.61 5.15 13.44
N ILE A 258 48.86 4.37 12.39
CA ILE A 258 48.33 4.59 11.03
C ILE A 258 47.32 3.49 10.73
N SER A 259 46.06 3.87 10.55
CA SER A 259 45.00 2.95 10.13
C SER A 259 44.89 2.93 8.61
N ARG A 260 44.69 1.73 8.05
CA ARG A 260 44.65 1.49 6.59
C ARG A 260 43.40 0.71 6.22
N LEU A 261 42.88 0.99 5.03
CA LEU A 261 41.84 0.17 4.43
C LEU A 261 42.38 -1.25 4.17
N ASN A 262 41.76 -2.26 4.78
CA ASN A 262 42.01 -3.66 4.49
C ASN A 262 40.84 -4.27 3.70
N GLU A 263 41.03 -4.36 2.38
CA GLU A 263 40.02 -4.91 1.49
C GLU A 263 39.90 -6.42 1.55
N VAL A 264 40.96 -7.12 1.98
CA VAL A 264 41.04 -8.58 1.89
C VAL A 264 39.96 -9.21 2.75
N THR A 265 39.83 -8.74 3.99
CA THR A 265 38.82 -9.24 4.94
C THR A 265 37.40 -8.94 4.46
N LEU A 266 37.13 -7.70 4.04
CA LEU A 266 35.80 -7.28 3.59
C LEU A 266 35.37 -8.00 2.30
N ARG A 267 36.31 -8.22 1.37
CA ARG A 267 36.05 -8.98 0.14
C ARG A 267 35.77 -10.44 0.43
N ALA A 268 36.57 -11.08 1.29
CA ALA A 268 36.35 -12.48 1.67
C ALA A 268 34.97 -12.71 2.29
N VAL A 269 34.50 -11.78 3.14
CA VAL A 269 33.17 -11.86 3.79
C VAL A 269 32.05 -11.68 2.77
N ALA A 270 32.19 -10.71 1.87
CA ALA A 270 31.18 -10.46 0.84
C ALA A 270 31.06 -11.64 -0.14
N ASP A 271 32.20 -12.12 -0.64
CA ASP A 271 32.26 -13.25 -1.58
C ASP A 271 31.75 -14.55 -0.94
N GLY A 272 32.04 -14.76 0.36
CA GLY A 272 31.60 -15.94 1.12
C GLY A 272 30.09 -16.10 1.28
N THR A 273 29.31 -15.05 1.03
CA THR A 273 27.83 -15.06 1.07
C THR A 273 27.17 -14.78 -0.28
N GLY A 274 27.96 -14.73 -1.36
CA GLY A 274 27.47 -14.37 -2.70
C GLY A 274 27.06 -12.90 -2.86
N GLY A 275 27.57 -12.03 -1.98
CA GLY A 275 27.49 -10.58 -2.14
C GLY A 275 28.70 -10.04 -2.91
N ARG A 276 29.02 -8.75 -2.70
CA ARG A 276 30.10 -8.07 -3.43
C ARG A 276 30.73 -6.94 -2.62
N TYR A 277 32.00 -6.67 -2.90
CA TYR A 277 32.78 -5.59 -2.29
C TYR A 277 32.96 -4.40 -3.23
N TRP A 278 32.84 -3.19 -2.69
CA TRP A 278 33.27 -1.94 -3.33
C TRP A 278 34.17 -1.14 -2.40
N ARG A 279 35.22 -0.53 -2.95
CA ARG A 279 35.89 0.59 -2.30
C ARG A 279 35.02 1.83 -2.51
N HIS A 280 34.80 2.62 -1.46
CA HIS A 280 33.96 3.81 -1.47
C HIS A 280 34.77 5.09 -1.23
N THR A 281 34.56 6.03 -2.13
CA THR A 281 35.11 7.37 -2.16
C THR A 281 33.99 8.32 -2.58
N ALA A 282 34.18 9.62 -2.35
CA ALA A 282 33.14 10.63 -2.60
C ALA A 282 32.68 10.74 -4.08
N SER A 283 33.36 10.09 -5.03
CA SER A 283 33.12 10.29 -6.48
C SER A 283 33.10 9.02 -7.34
N ASP A 284 33.13 7.82 -6.74
CA ASP A 284 33.32 6.57 -7.50
C ASP A 284 32.05 5.84 -7.96
N GLY A 285 30.85 6.35 -7.62
CA GLY A 285 29.60 5.70 -8.03
C GLY A 285 29.34 4.32 -7.42
N SER A 286 30.11 3.89 -6.40
CA SER A 286 29.94 2.61 -5.70
C SER A 286 28.55 2.44 -5.08
N VAL A 287 28.01 3.47 -4.43
CA VAL A 287 26.68 3.42 -3.80
C VAL A 287 25.56 3.21 -4.85
N PRO A 288 25.52 3.95 -5.97
CA PRO A 288 24.61 3.63 -7.09
C PRO A 288 24.68 2.18 -7.58
N GLU A 289 25.87 1.58 -7.68
CA GLU A 289 26.01 0.18 -8.09
C GLU A 289 25.48 -0.79 -7.03
N LEU A 290 25.79 -0.54 -5.76
CA LEU A 290 25.25 -1.30 -4.64
C LEU A 290 23.71 -1.25 -4.62
N VAL A 291 23.12 -0.08 -4.84
CA VAL A 291 21.65 0.06 -4.94
C VAL A 291 21.08 -0.81 -6.07
N ARG A 292 21.77 -0.90 -7.21
CA ARG A 292 21.34 -1.74 -8.34
C ARG A 292 21.37 -3.23 -7.97
N GLU A 293 22.43 -3.69 -7.32
CA GLU A 293 22.57 -5.08 -6.85
C GLU A 293 21.51 -5.41 -5.79
N LEU A 294 21.28 -4.50 -4.83
CA LEU A 294 20.24 -4.68 -3.82
C LEU A 294 18.86 -4.80 -4.46
N ARG A 295 18.48 -3.90 -5.38
CA ARG A 295 17.19 -3.99 -6.09
C ARG A 295 17.03 -5.27 -6.92
N ALA A 296 18.13 -5.88 -7.39
CA ALA A 296 18.06 -7.17 -8.07
C ALA A 296 17.73 -8.32 -7.12
N LEU A 297 18.00 -8.20 -5.81
CA LEU A 297 17.59 -9.19 -4.80
C LEU A 297 16.08 -9.20 -4.57
N ASP A 298 15.44 -8.02 -4.63
CA ASP A 298 13.99 -7.82 -4.47
C ASP A 298 13.17 -8.55 -5.56
N THR A 299 13.77 -8.77 -6.74
CA THR A 299 13.06 -9.33 -7.90
C THR A 299 12.84 -10.85 -7.81
N SER A 300 13.30 -11.47 -6.73
CA SER A 300 13.13 -12.91 -6.49
C SER A 300 11.79 -13.12 -5.78
N GLU A 301 10.76 -13.56 -6.50
CA GLU A 301 9.40 -13.79 -6.01
C GLU A 301 9.37 -14.86 -4.90
N VAL A 302 9.75 -14.49 -3.68
CA VAL A 302 9.47 -15.30 -2.49
C VAL A 302 8.18 -14.75 -1.89
N SER A 303 7.06 -15.35 -2.29
CA SER A 303 5.75 -15.12 -1.70
C SER A 303 5.84 -15.41 -0.20
N ALA A 304 5.97 -14.35 0.60
CA ALA A 304 5.80 -14.47 2.04
C ALA A 304 4.33 -14.77 2.33
N ASP A 305 4.09 -15.83 3.09
CA ASP A 305 2.78 -16.27 3.51
C ASP A 305 2.12 -15.14 4.33
N GLY A 306 1.22 -14.39 3.69
CA GLY A 306 0.65 -13.15 4.22
C GLY A 306 -0.47 -13.37 5.23
N GLY A 307 -0.51 -14.57 5.80
CA GLY A 307 -1.56 -15.02 6.70
C GLY A 307 -2.82 -15.46 5.96
N SER A 308 -3.60 -16.26 6.67
CA SER A 308 -4.83 -16.87 6.18
C SER A 308 -6.02 -16.03 6.66
N VAL A 309 -6.81 -15.46 5.74
CA VAL A 309 -8.02 -14.70 6.10
C VAL A 309 -9.26 -15.55 5.79
N PRO A 310 -10.14 -15.80 6.79
CA PRO A 310 -11.39 -16.54 6.55
C PRO A 310 -12.28 -15.83 5.52
N ASP A 311 -12.79 -16.58 4.54
CA ASP A 311 -13.67 -16.05 3.48
C ASP A 311 -15.11 -15.95 4.02
N ASP A 312 -15.44 -14.79 4.60
CA ASP A 312 -16.74 -14.53 5.22
C ASP A 312 -17.87 -14.51 4.19
N ARG A 313 -18.89 -15.36 4.39
CA ARG A 313 -20.05 -15.55 3.52
C ARG A 313 -21.36 -15.04 4.14
N TYR A 314 -21.29 -14.13 5.11
CA TYR A 314 -22.47 -13.56 5.76
C TYR A 314 -23.51 -12.98 4.79
N GLN A 315 -23.11 -12.53 3.58
CA GLN A 315 -24.03 -11.91 2.63
C GLN A 315 -25.15 -12.87 2.20
N ILE A 316 -24.86 -14.17 2.07
CA ILE A 316 -25.85 -15.18 1.68
C ILE A 316 -26.91 -15.32 2.78
N ALA A 317 -26.48 -15.48 4.03
CA ALA A 317 -27.38 -15.58 5.17
C ALA A 317 -28.20 -14.29 5.35
N LEU A 318 -27.58 -13.12 5.24
CA LEU A 318 -28.27 -11.83 5.33
C LEU A 318 -29.33 -11.68 4.24
N ALA A 319 -29.02 -12.06 2.99
CA ALA A 319 -29.98 -12.02 1.89
C ALA A 319 -31.20 -12.91 2.13
N ILE A 320 -30.99 -14.13 2.66
CA ILE A 320 -32.08 -15.05 3.03
C ILE A 320 -32.95 -14.43 4.14
N ALA A 321 -32.34 -13.85 5.18
CA ALA A 321 -33.08 -13.19 6.26
C ALA A 321 -33.95 -12.03 5.74
N LEU A 322 -33.40 -11.18 4.89
CA LEU A 322 -34.13 -10.08 4.25
C LEU A 322 -35.28 -10.59 3.37
N ALA A 323 -35.06 -11.65 2.60
CA ALA A 323 -36.09 -12.26 1.76
C ALA A 323 -37.26 -12.81 2.60
N LEU A 324 -36.97 -13.45 3.74
CA LEU A 324 -37.99 -13.95 4.67
C LEU A 324 -38.81 -12.81 5.29
N LEU A 325 -38.17 -11.71 5.69
CA LEU A 325 -38.87 -10.51 6.18
C LEU A 325 -39.75 -9.87 5.10
N MET A 326 -39.25 -9.81 3.86
CA MET A 326 -40.01 -9.28 2.74
C MET A 326 -41.25 -10.15 2.44
N LEU A 327 -41.10 -11.47 2.49
CA LEU A 327 -42.21 -12.42 2.34
C LEU A 327 -43.24 -12.24 3.46
N ALA A 328 -42.78 -12.12 4.70
CA ALA A 328 -43.65 -11.86 5.86
C ALA A 328 -44.41 -10.52 5.74
N TRP A 329 -43.74 -9.46 5.25
CA TRP A 329 -44.34 -8.15 5.03
C TRP A 329 -45.42 -8.18 3.94
N LEU A 330 -45.19 -8.93 2.86
CA LEU A 330 -46.13 -9.05 1.74
C LEU A 330 -47.39 -9.84 2.10
N MET A 331 -47.30 -10.77 3.05
CA MET A 331 -48.46 -11.51 3.54
C MET A 331 -49.38 -10.58 4.35
N ASP A 332 -50.57 -10.34 3.79
CA ASP A 332 -51.65 -9.67 4.50
C ASP A 332 -52.45 -10.68 5.35
N ASP A 333 -52.66 -10.32 6.61
CA ASP A 333 -53.39 -11.15 7.57
C ASP A 333 -54.91 -10.99 7.38
N ARG A 334 -55.35 -10.04 6.54
CA ARG A 334 -56.76 -9.78 6.26
C ARG A 334 -57.42 -10.93 5.49
N ALA A 335 -58.51 -11.47 6.03
CA ALA A 335 -59.37 -12.42 5.33
C ALA A 335 -60.32 -11.67 4.38
N PRO A 336 -60.57 -12.19 3.16
CA PRO A 336 -61.58 -11.61 2.27
C PRO A 336 -62.96 -11.68 2.95
N MET A 337 -63.75 -10.59 2.89
CA MET A 337 -65.08 -10.57 3.51
C MET A 337 -65.97 -11.68 2.95
N PRO A 338 -66.71 -12.42 3.80
CA PRO A 338 -67.72 -13.37 3.34
C PRO A 338 -68.77 -12.65 2.50
N VAL A 339 -69.00 -13.11 1.27
CA VAL A 339 -70.08 -12.58 0.43
C VAL A 339 -71.41 -13.13 0.97
N PRO A 340 -72.41 -12.31 1.31
CA PRO A 340 -73.68 -12.79 1.84
C PRO A 340 -74.37 -13.72 0.82
N LYS A 341 -74.71 -14.95 1.24
CA LYS A 341 -75.48 -15.89 0.44
C LYS A 341 -76.90 -15.34 0.25
N GLY A 342 -77.25 -14.92 -0.96
CA GLY A 342 -78.59 -14.43 -1.32
C GLY A 342 -78.63 -13.15 -2.14
N ALA A 343 -77.52 -12.45 -2.34
CA ALA A 343 -77.48 -11.32 -3.26
C ALA A 343 -77.61 -11.81 -4.70
N ARG A 344 -78.80 -11.68 -5.30
CA ARG A 344 -78.98 -11.80 -6.76
C ARG A 344 -78.03 -10.80 -7.42
N PRO A 345 -77.18 -11.19 -8.39
CA PRO A 345 -76.32 -10.25 -9.07
C PRO A 345 -77.21 -9.30 -9.86
N ASP A 346 -77.27 -8.04 -9.43
CA ASP A 346 -77.96 -7.01 -10.19
C ASP A 346 -77.23 -6.88 -11.54
N SER A 347 -77.94 -7.18 -12.62
CA SER A 347 -77.39 -7.34 -13.98
C SER A 347 -76.85 -6.05 -14.61
N ARG A 348 -76.78 -4.96 -13.84
CA ARG A 348 -76.32 -3.64 -14.26
C ARG A 348 -75.10 -3.09 -13.50
N ALA A 349 -74.57 -3.79 -12.50
CA ALA A 349 -73.31 -3.37 -11.90
C ALA A 349 -72.15 -3.73 -12.87
N PRO A 350 -71.30 -2.76 -13.29
CA PRO A 350 -70.13 -3.09 -14.08
C PRO A 350 -69.31 -4.08 -13.26
N ARG A 351 -68.95 -5.22 -13.86
CA ARG A 351 -67.97 -6.14 -13.27
C ARG A 351 -66.65 -5.38 -13.17
N VAL A 352 -66.45 -4.66 -12.07
CA VAL A 352 -65.13 -4.20 -11.67
C VAL A 352 -64.38 -5.46 -11.32
N ARG A 353 -63.77 -6.05 -12.35
CA ARG A 353 -62.74 -7.06 -12.25
C ARG A 353 -61.69 -6.43 -11.34
N ARG A 354 -61.77 -6.71 -10.04
CA ARG A 354 -60.78 -6.29 -9.04
C ARG A 354 -59.50 -7.03 -9.39
N LEU A 355 -58.81 -6.50 -10.39
CA LEU A 355 -57.48 -6.90 -10.78
C LEU A 355 -56.61 -6.57 -9.56
N PRO A 356 -55.97 -7.55 -8.89
CA PRO A 356 -55.15 -7.30 -7.71
C PRO A 356 -53.83 -6.67 -8.17
N TRP A 357 -53.90 -5.47 -8.73
CA TRP A 357 -52.79 -4.74 -9.32
C TRP A 357 -52.37 -3.61 -8.38
N SER A 358 -51.66 -3.95 -7.31
CA SER A 358 -50.87 -2.92 -6.61
C SER A 358 -49.63 -3.40 -5.87
N ARG A 359 -49.28 -4.70 -5.84
CA ARG A 359 -48.08 -5.15 -5.11
C ARG A 359 -47.17 -6.15 -5.82
N ARG A 360 -47.60 -6.75 -6.94
CA ARG A 360 -46.78 -7.72 -7.71
C ARG A 360 -45.68 -7.10 -8.58
N PRO A 361 -45.88 -5.96 -9.30
CA PRO A 361 -44.78 -5.36 -10.08
C PRO A 361 -43.71 -4.75 -9.16
N ALA A 362 -44.10 -4.19 -8.01
CA ALA A 362 -43.16 -3.67 -7.00
C ALA A 362 -42.23 -4.75 -6.42
N MET A 363 -42.70 -6.01 -6.38
CA MET A 363 -41.95 -7.17 -5.87
C MET A 363 -40.87 -7.63 -6.85
N LEU A 364 -41.15 -7.60 -8.16
CA LEU A 364 -40.17 -7.93 -9.20
C LEU A 364 -39.14 -6.82 -9.36
N THR A 365 -39.55 -5.55 -9.24
CA THR A 365 -38.61 -4.42 -9.31
C THR A 365 -37.70 -4.34 -8.09
N LEU A 366 -38.18 -4.64 -6.88
CA LEU A 366 -37.35 -4.59 -5.66
C LEU A 366 -36.42 -5.81 -5.53
N ALA A 367 -36.89 -7.02 -5.89
CA ALA A 367 -36.02 -8.20 -5.95
C ALA A 367 -34.95 -8.07 -7.06
N ALA A 368 -35.29 -7.44 -8.19
CA ALA A 368 -34.32 -7.05 -9.20
C ALA A 368 -33.33 -6.00 -8.66
N LEU A 369 -33.79 -4.98 -7.93
CA LEU A 369 -32.91 -3.98 -7.30
C LEU A 369 -31.94 -4.58 -6.27
N VAL A 370 -32.36 -5.56 -5.48
CA VAL A 370 -31.50 -6.28 -4.52
C VAL A 370 -30.54 -7.23 -5.25
N ALA A 371 -30.99 -7.87 -6.34
CA ALA A 371 -30.10 -8.67 -7.20
C ALA A 371 -29.09 -7.79 -7.97
N LEU A 372 -29.45 -6.56 -8.34
CA LEU A 372 -28.55 -5.55 -8.92
C LEU A 372 -27.60 -4.91 -7.89
N SER A 373 -27.89 -5.01 -6.59
CA SER A 373 -26.94 -4.63 -5.53
C SER A 373 -25.89 -5.69 -5.23
N CYS A 374 -25.89 -6.81 -5.98
CA CYS A 374 -24.80 -7.78 -5.99
C CYS A 374 -23.72 -7.26 -6.95
N THR A 375 -22.69 -6.64 -6.37
CA THR A 375 -21.46 -6.12 -7.01
C THR A 375 -21.71 -5.05 -8.07
N ASP A 376 -21.28 -3.81 -7.78
CA ASP A 376 -20.94 -2.89 -8.87
C ASP A 376 -19.71 -3.50 -9.55
N ALA A 377 -19.91 -4.45 -10.47
CA ALA A 377 -18.82 -5.14 -11.17
C ALA A 377 -17.86 -4.13 -11.82
N MET A 378 -18.35 -2.94 -12.15
CA MET A 378 -17.55 -1.81 -12.62
C MET A 378 -16.68 -1.17 -11.52
N ALA A 379 -17.17 -1.02 -10.29
CA ALA A 379 -16.34 -0.53 -9.18
C ALA A 379 -15.24 -1.53 -8.84
N GLU A 380 -15.54 -2.83 -8.87
CA GLU A 380 -14.56 -3.90 -8.68
C GLU A 380 -13.50 -3.90 -9.80
N GLN A 381 -13.91 -3.78 -11.07
CA GLN A 381 -12.98 -3.71 -12.19
C GLN A 381 -12.17 -2.40 -12.20
N ASN A 382 -12.75 -1.26 -11.82
CA ASN A 382 -12.01 0.00 -11.66
C ASN A 382 -11.02 -0.09 -10.50
N GLN A 383 -11.37 -0.76 -9.40
CA GLN A 383 -10.45 -1.04 -8.30
C GLN A 383 -9.31 -1.99 -8.73
N ALA A 384 -9.61 -2.99 -9.58
CA ALA A 384 -8.59 -3.82 -10.20
C ALA A 384 -7.63 -3.00 -11.08
N ALA A 385 -8.14 -2.05 -11.86
CA ALA A 385 -7.31 -1.12 -12.63
C ALA A 385 -6.47 -0.19 -11.74
N ASN A 386 -7.05 0.34 -10.65
CA ASN A 386 -6.35 1.16 -9.66
C ASN A 386 -5.24 0.37 -8.92
N THR A 387 -5.46 -0.91 -8.65
CA THR A 387 -4.43 -1.77 -8.04
C THR A 387 -3.28 -2.05 -8.99
N LEU A 388 -3.52 -2.21 -10.30
CA LEU A 388 -2.44 -2.24 -11.30
C LEU A 388 -1.66 -0.92 -11.31
N TYR A 389 -2.36 0.22 -11.28
CA TYR A 389 -1.73 1.54 -11.24
C TYR A 389 -0.86 1.72 -9.99
N ALA A 390 -1.36 1.31 -8.82
CA ALA A 390 -0.62 1.38 -7.55
C ALA A 390 0.61 0.46 -7.52
N ARG A 391 0.59 -0.65 -8.26
CA ARG A 391 1.71 -1.59 -8.43
C ARG A 391 2.77 -1.11 -9.43
N GLY A 392 2.56 0.05 -10.07
CA GLY A 392 3.46 0.58 -11.09
C GLY A 392 3.26 -0.03 -12.48
N ASP A 393 2.33 -0.97 -12.65
CA ASP A 393 1.92 -1.46 -13.96
C ASP A 393 0.96 -0.47 -14.62
N PHE A 394 1.52 0.67 -15.04
CA PHE A 394 0.74 1.74 -15.66
C PHE A 394 0.20 1.34 -17.03
N ARG A 395 0.87 0.42 -17.74
CA ARG A 395 0.44 -0.06 -19.06
C ARG A 395 -0.77 -0.98 -18.93
N GLY A 396 -0.73 -1.93 -17.99
CA GLY A 396 -1.87 -2.79 -17.66
C GLY A 396 -3.04 -2.00 -17.09
N ALA A 397 -2.77 -1.03 -16.19
CA ALA A 397 -3.81 -0.14 -15.67
C ALA A 397 -4.48 0.67 -16.79
N LEU A 398 -3.69 1.26 -17.69
CA LEU A 398 -4.21 2.01 -18.84
C LEU A 398 -5.09 1.12 -19.72
N ALA A 399 -4.66 -0.10 -20.04
CA ALA A 399 -5.46 -1.04 -20.82
C ALA A 399 -6.82 -1.31 -20.17
N ARG A 400 -6.83 -1.59 -18.86
CA ARG A 400 -8.08 -1.80 -18.10
C ARG A 400 -8.97 -0.56 -18.03
N TYR A 401 -8.40 0.63 -17.86
CA TYR A 401 -9.18 1.86 -17.93
C TYR A 401 -9.80 2.07 -19.31
N ARG A 402 -9.09 1.73 -20.40
CA ARG A 402 -9.64 1.79 -21.76
C ARG A 402 -10.77 0.78 -21.97
N ASP A 403 -10.62 -0.45 -21.49
CA ASP A 403 -11.70 -1.46 -21.55
C ASP A 403 -12.96 -0.96 -20.82
N LEU A 404 -12.78 -0.36 -19.65
CA LEU A 404 -13.88 0.23 -18.87
C LEU A 404 -14.51 1.43 -19.56
N GLN A 405 -13.73 2.27 -20.23
CA GLN A 405 -14.23 3.40 -21.01
C GLN A 405 -15.05 2.96 -22.23
N GLN A 406 -14.74 1.81 -22.83
CA GLN A 406 -15.57 1.25 -23.90
C GLN A 406 -16.96 0.84 -23.38
N ALA A 407 -17.02 0.33 -22.15
CA ALA A 407 -18.28 -0.06 -21.52
C ALA A 407 -19.10 1.15 -21.01
N LYS A 408 -18.45 2.19 -20.48
CA LYS A 408 -19.08 3.42 -19.97
C LYS A 408 -18.30 4.68 -20.36
N PRO A 409 -18.49 5.18 -21.60
CA PRO A 409 -17.73 6.32 -22.10
C PRO A 409 -18.04 7.64 -21.38
N GLU A 410 -19.17 7.74 -20.68
CA GLU A 410 -19.62 8.92 -19.94
C GLU A 410 -18.90 9.13 -18.60
N LEU A 411 -18.19 8.12 -18.08
CA LEU A 411 -17.60 8.19 -16.74
C LEU A 411 -16.26 8.93 -16.75
N ALA A 412 -16.31 10.25 -16.56
CA ALA A 412 -15.15 11.14 -16.60
C ALA A 412 -13.98 10.73 -15.67
N GLN A 413 -14.26 10.05 -14.55
CA GLN A 413 -13.24 9.51 -13.64
C GLN A 413 -12.27 8.54 -14.33
N LEU A 414 -12.76 7.69 -15.23
CA LEU A 414 -11.91 6.73 -15.94
C LEU A 414 -10.92 7.44 -16.85
N SER A 415 -11.34 8.56 -17.46
CA SER A 415 -10.46 9.40 -18.27
C SER A 415 -9.39 10.06 -17.41
N VAL A 416 -9.73 10.63 -16.25
CA VAL A 416 -8.72 11.20 -15.33
C VAL A 416 -7.72 10.12 -14.89
N ASN A 417 -8.19 8.91 -14.57
CA ASN A 417 -7.31 7.80 -14.18
C ASN A 417 -6.41 7.32 -15.34
N ALA A 418 -6.94 7.22 -16.56
CA ALA A 418 -6.16 6.91 -17.75
C ALA A 418 -5.11 8.00 -18.05
N GLY A 419 -5.47 9.28 -17.87
CA GLY A 419 -4.55 10.42 -17.98
C GLY A 419 -3.40 10.33 -16.96
N ASN A 420 -3.71 9.94 -15.71
CA ASN A 420 -2.69 9.70 -14.68
C ASN A 420 -1.75 8.55 -15.06
N ALA A 421 -2.28 7.44 -15.61
CA ALA A 421 -1.47 6.33 -16.11
C ALA A 421 -0.53 6.77 -17.26
N LEU A 422 -1.04 7.56 -18.21
CA LEU A 422 -0.25 8.11 -19.30
C LEU A 422 0.83 9.10 -18.82
N GLN A 423 0.56 9.89 -17.78
CA GLN A 423 1.57 10.76 -17.16
C GLN A 423 2.75 9.95 -16.62
N ARG A 424 2.47 8.81 -15.98
CA ARG A 424 3.51 7.90 -15.46
C ARG A 424 4.32 7.25 -16.58
N LEU A 425 3.66 6.95 -17.71
CA LEU A 425 4.28 6.44 -18.94
C LEU A 425 5.02 7.51 -19.77
N GLN A 426 5.11 8.76 -19.31
CA GLN A 426 5.68 9.90 -20.03
C GLN A 426 4.95 10.27 -21.34
N GLU A 427 3.73 9.76 -21.54
CA GLU A 427 2.91 10.02 -22.73
C GLU A 427 2.05 11.29 -22.53
N HIS A 428 2.70 12.41 -22.22
CA HIS A 428 2.05 13.63 -21.76
C HIS A 428 1.03 14.18 -22.77
N ALA A 429 1.31 14.09 -24.07
CA ALA A 429 0.42 14.59 -25.12
C ALA A 429 -0.92 13.83 -25.14
N ARG A 430 -0.89 12.50 -24.95
CA ARG A 430 -2.11 11.69 -24.86
C ARG A 430 -2.87 11.96 -23.57
N ALA A 431 -2.16 12.14 -22.46
CA ALA A 431 -2.77 12.46 -21.16
C ALA A 431 -3.62 13.74 -21.22
N LEU A 432 -3.21 14.75 -22.00
CA LEU A 432 -3.98 15.99 -22.17
C LEU A 432 -5.40 15.74 -22.73
N SER A 433 -5.55 14.78 -23.65
CA SER A 433 -6.85 14.44 -24.22
C SER A 433 -7.79 13.88 -23.15
N ASP A 434 -7.28 12.97 -22.31
CA ASP A 434 -8.04 12.35 -21.25
C ASP A 434 -8.39 13.30 -20.11
N TYR A 435 -7.45 14.15 -19.69
CA TYR A 435 -7.74 15.22 -18.73
C TYR A 435 -8.74 16.23 -19.30
N GLY A 436 -8.75 16.45 -20.61
CA GLY A 436 -9.75 17.27 -21.28
C GLY A 436 -11.19 16.77 -21.12
N VAL A 437 -11.40 15.46 -20.89
CA VAL A 437 -12.71 14.90 -20.56
C VAL A 437 -13.07 15.20 -19.10
N GLY A 438 -12.13 14.96 -18.17
CA GLY A 438 -12.32 15.27 -16.74
C GLY A 438 -12.57 16.75 -16.45
N ALA A 439 -11.92 17.65 -17.19
CA ALA A 439 -12.07 19.09 -17.09
C ALA A 439 -13.49 19.59 -17.48
N ARG A 440 -14.27 18.76 -18.17
CA ARG A 440 -15.68 19.04 -18.54
C ARG A 440 -16.68 18.37 -17.60
N SER A 441 -16.22 17.64 -16.58
CA SER A 441 -17.08 16.96 -15.61
C SER A 441 -17.87 17.95 -14.77
N GLU A 442 -19.13 17.63 -14.43
CA GLU A 442 -19.92 18.41 -13.49
C GLU A 442 -19.37 18.32 -12.05
N ASP A 443 -18.71 17.22 -11.71
CA ASP A 443 -18.06 17.01 -10.42
C ASP A 443 -16.84 17.93 -10.27
N THR A 444 -16.93 18.85 -9.29
CA THR A 444 -15.90 19.84 -8.97
C THR A 444 -14.56 19.20 -8.61
N THR A 445 -14.56 18.11 -7.84
CA THR A 445 -13.34 17.41 -7.41
C THR A 445 -12.65 16.74 -8.59
N LEU A 446 -13.42 16.09 -9.46
CA LEU A 446 -12.89 15.52 -10.70
C LEU A 446 -12.32 16.57 -11.65
N ARG A 447 -13.02 17.70 -11.78
CA ARG A 447 -12.60 18.83 -12.60
C ARG A 447 -11.28 19.41 -12.11
N LEU A 448 -11.14 19.60 -10.80
CA LEU A 448 -9.90 20.02 -10.16
C LEU A 448 -8.74 19.08 -10.49
N HIS A 449 -8.91 17.78 -10.23
CA HIS A 449 -7.86 16.79 -10.48
C HIS A 449 -7.46 16.76 -11.97
N ALA A 450 -8.43 16.90 -12.86
CA ALA A 450 -8.17 16.95 -14.30
C ALA A 450 -7.39 18.21 -14.71
N HIS A 451 -7.76 19.40 -14.20
CA HIS A 451 -7.03 20.64 -14.48
C HIS A 451 -5.60 20.61 -13.91
N TYR A 452 -5.43 20.10 -12.69
CA TYR A 452 -4.11 19.91 -12.08
C TYR A 452 -3.23 18.94 -12.90
N GLY A 453 -3.79 17.78 -13.28
CA GLY A 453 -3.10 16.80 -14.11
C GLY A 453 -2.73 17.35 -15.49
N ARG A 454 -3.62 18.14 -16.09
CA ARG A 454 -3.36 18.88 -17.34
C ARG A 454 -2.23 19.90 -17.19
N GLY A 455 -2.22 20.68 -16.12
CA GLY A 455 -1.14 21.63 -15.81
C GLY A 455 0.21 20.95 -15.69
N SER A 456 0.26 19.84 -14.95
CA SER A 456 1.47 19.00 -14.82
C SER A 456 1.94 18.43 -16.16
N ALA A 457 1.00 17.97 -16.99
CA ALA A 457 1.28 17.44 -18.32
C ALA A 457 1.86 18.49 -19.29
N LEU A 458 1.30 19.71 -19.26
CA LEU A 458 1.76 20.85 -20.07
C LEU A 458 3.12 21.36 -19.60
N PHE A 459 3.33 21.39 -18.28
CA PHE A 459 4.61 21.80 -17.69
C PHE A 459 5.75 20.89 -18.16
N ARG A 460 5.56 19.57 -18.14
CA ARG A 460 6.55 18.60 -18.65
C ARG A 460 6.79 18.71 -20.17
N GLN A 461 5.84 19.27 -20.92
CA GLN A 461 6.02 19.58 -22.34
C GLN A 461 6.70 20.95 -22.58
N GLY A 462 7.07 21.68 -21.53
CA GLY A 462 7.65 23.03 -21.63
C GLY A 462 6.64 24.12 -22.01
N LYS A 463 5.35 23.81 -22.06
CA LYS A 463 4.27 24.75 -22.39
C LYS A 463 3.86 25.55 -21.16
N LEU A 464 4.77 26.43 -20.71
CA LEU A 464 4.66 27.12 -19.42
C LEU A 464 3.39 27.97 -19.29
N ASP A 465 3.01 28.72 -20.33
CA ASP A 465 1.79 29.55 -20.30
C ASP A 465 0.52 28.69 -20.17
N GLU A 466 0.38 27.65 -21.00
CA GLU A 466 -0.77 26.74 -20.95
C GLU A 466 -0.83 25.98 -19.61
N ALA A 467 0.33 25.58 -19.08
CA ALA A 467 0.43 24.90 -17.78
C ALA A 467 -0.05 25.81 -16.65
N ARG A 468 0.35 27.08 -16.68
CA ARG A 468 -0.07 28.09 -15.71
C ARG A 468 -1.57 28.30 -15.73
N ASP A 469 -2.16 28.40 -16.92
CA ASP A 469 -3.61 28.58 -17.05
C ASP A 469 -4.39 27.35 -16.57
N ALA A 470 -3.90 26.13 -16.84
CA ALA A 470 -4.50 24.92 -16.30
C ALA A 470 -4.43 24.84 -14.76
N PHE A 471 -3.35 25.30 -14.12
CA PHE A 471 -3.31 25.39 -12.65
C PHE A 471 -4.22 26.48 -12.10
N LYS A 472 -4.41 27.60 -12.82
CA LYS A 472 -5.43 28.60 -12.46
C LYS A 472 -6.83 28.03 -12.57
N ASP A 473 -7.11 27.23 -13.59
CA ASP A 473 -8.41 26.53 -13.71
C ASP A 473 -8.65 25.63 -12.50
N ALA A 474 -7.63 24.90 -12.02
CA ALA A 474 -7.73 24.10 -10.80
C ALA A 474 -8.03 24.98 -9.57
N LEU A 475 -7.41 26.16 -9.45
CA LEU A 475 -7.69 27.13 -8.38
C LEU A 475 -9.08 27.78 -8.47
N ARG A 476 -9.70 27.82 -9.66
CA ARG A 476 -11.11 28.23 -9.79
C ARG A 476 -12.06 27.16 -9.26
N ALA A 477 -11.66 25.88 -9.32
CA ALA A 477 -12.42 24.78 -8.74
C ALA A 477 -12.21 24.67 -7.21
N ASP A 478 -10.99 24.88 -6.72
CA ASP A 478 -10.66 25.02 -5.29
C ASP A 478 -9.61 26.11 -5.06
N PRO A 479 -10.03 27.29 -4.57
CA PRO A 479 -9.11 28.39 -4.26
C PRO A 479 -8.10 28.09 -3.15
N THR A 480 -8.26 27.00 -2.40
CA THR A 480 -7.41 26.63 -1.27
C THR A 480 -6.27 25.66 -1.63
N ASP A 481 -6.26 25.09 -2.84
CA ASP A 481 -5.21 24.19 -3.32
C ASP A 481 -3.82 24.86 -3.28
N ARG A 482 -2.97 24.36 -2.38
CA ARG A 482 -1.62 24.89 -2.15
C ARG A 482 -0.65 24.45 -3.24
N ASP A 483 -0.84 23.26 -3.79
CA ASP A 483 0.06 22.68 -4.79
C ASP A 483 -0.09 23.40 -6.13
N ALA A 484 -1.32 23.74 -6.50
CA ALA A 484 -1.59 24.54 -7.70
C ALA A 484 -0.97 25.96 -7.57
N LYS A 485 -1.03 26.60 -6.39
CA LYS A 485 -0.39 27.90 -6.13
C LYS A 485 1.13 27.80 -6.25
N PHE A 486 1.72 26.79 -5.62
CA PHE A 486 3.16 26.54 -5.68
C PHE A 486 3.64 26.34 -7.13
N ASN A 487 2.93 25.51 -7.90
CA ASN A 487 3.28 25.26 -9.30
C ASN A 487 3.18 26.51 -10.18
N ILE A 488 2.19 27.38 -9.96
CA ILE A 488 2.12 28.68 -10.65
C ILE A 488 3.34 29.55 -10.32
N GLU A 489 3.75 29.60 -9.06
CA GLU A 489 4.93 30.37 -8.64
C GLU A 489 6.22 29.84 -9.27
N VAL A 490 6.38 28.51 -9.34
CA VAL A 490 7.50 27.87 -10.04
C VAL A 490 7.52 28.26 -11.52
N ILE A 491 6.36 28.23 -12.18
CA ILE A 491 6.24 28.64 -13.58
C ILE A 491 6.60 30.13 -13.75
N ASP A 492 6.10 31.01 -12.88
CA ASP A 492 6.36 32.45 -12.95
C ASP A 492 7.86 32.75 -12.80
N ARG A 493 8.55 32.06 -11.89
CA ARG A 493 10.01 32.17 -11.71
C ARG A 493 10.78 31.68 -12.93
N LEU A 494 10.37 30.55 -13.51
CA LEU A 494 10.98 30.01 -14.73
C LEU A 494 10.82 30.98 -15.91
N GLN A 495 9.63 31.54 -16.11
CA GLN A 495 9.38 32.51 -17.16
C GLN A 495 10.17 33.80 -16.96
N ALA A 496 10.30 34.28 -15.72
CA ALA A 496 11.15 35.44 -15.40
C ALA A 496 12.62 35.18 -15.73
N ALA A 497 13.15 34.00 -15.38
CA ALA A 497 14.51 33.59 -15.69
C ALA A 497 14.78 33.50 -17.20
N LEU A 498 13.82 32.95 -17.97
CA LEU A 498 13.91 32.89 -19.42
C LEU A 498 13.94 34.29 -20.05
N ARG A 499 13.09 35.21 -19.58
CA ARG A 499 13.07 36.61 -20.05
C ARG A 499 14.35 37.37 -19.71
N SER A 500 14.98 37.10 -18.57
CA SER A 500 16.27 37.71 -18.22
C SER A 500 17.42 37.18 -19.07
N ASN A 501 17.38 35.90 -19.49
CA ASN A 501 18.37 35.33 -20.40
C ASN A 501 18.25 35.89 -21.82
N ASP A 502 17.03 36.20 -22.29
CA ASP A 502 16.82 36.81 -23.62
C ASP A 502 17.30 38.28 -23.69
N GLN A 503 17.51 38.95 -22.55
CA GLN A 503 17.95 40.35 -22.48
C GLN A 503 19.45 40.53 -22.21
N GLY A 504 20.24 39.45 -22.10
CA GLY A 504 21.67 39.51 -21.81
C GLY A 504 22.50 38.48 -22.58
N GLN A 505 23.17 38.94 -23.64
CA GLN A 505 24.25 38.28 -24.41
C GLN A 505 23.96 36.92 -25.11
N PRO A 506 24.31 36.78 -26.41
CA PRO A 506 24.17 35.51 -27.13
C PRO A 506 25.30 34.56 -26.74
N GLY A 507 24.96 33.46 -26.07
CA GLY A 507 25.87 32.33 -25.92
C GLY A 507 25.77 31.57 -24.61
N GLN A 508 24.69 30.81 -24.44
CA GLN A 508 24.67 29.43 -23.90
C GLN A 508 23.20 28.99 -23.78
N GLY A 509 22.82 28.01 -24.60
CA GLY A 509 21.45 27.49 -24.62
C GLY A 509 21.07 26.85 -23.27
N PRO A 510 19.78 26.87 -22.89
CA PRO A 510 19.35 26.25 -21.64
C PRO A 510 19.62 24.75 -21.66
N GLN A 511 20.38 24.28 -20.67
CA GLN A 511 20.48 22.86 -20.34
C GLN A 511 19.10 22.38 -19.88
N GLN A 512 18.58 21.36 -20.56
CA GLN A 512 17.36 20.66 -20.17
C GLN A 512 17.50 20.14 -18.73
N PRO A 513 16.48 20.28 -17.86
CA PRO A 513 16.44 19.56 -16.60
C PRO A 513 16.52 18.05 -16.91
N GLY A 514 17.57 17.42 -16.41
CA GLY A 514 17.98 16.07 -16.78
C GLY A 514 16.85 15.04 -16.76
N GLN A 515 16.71 14.33 -17.87
CA GLN A 515 16.07 13.04 -17.94
C GLN A 515 16.76 12.10 -16.95
N GLY A 516 15.97 11.39 -16.13
CA GLY A 516 16.47 10.22 -15.41
C GLY A 516 17.07 9.18 -16.37
N PRO A 517 17.96 8.30 -15.89
CA PRO A 517 18.85 7.51 -16.75
C PRO A 517 18.10 6.61 -17.74
N GLN A 518 18.48 6.74 -19.01
CA GLN A 518 18.10 5.89 -20.13
C GLN A 518 18.70 4.47 -19.94
N GLN A 519 17.88 3.44 -20.17
CA GLN A 519 18.34 2.05 -20.30
C GLN A 519 19.02 1.84 -21.68
N PRO A 520 20.06 0.99 -21.81
CA PRO A 520 20.71 0.71 -23.09
C PRO A 520 19.81 -0.09 -24.04
N GLY A 521 19.93 0.18 -25.34
CA GLY A 521 19.01 -0.20 -26.40
C GLY A 521 18.76 -1.70 -26.60
N GLN A 522 17.52 -2.01 -26.96
CA GLN A 522 17.14 -3.28 -27.59
C GLN A 522 17.33 -3.15 -29.11
N GLN A 523 18.14 -4.03 -29.67
CA GLN A 523 18.26 -4.25 -31.13
C GLN A 523 16.93 -4.80 -31.69
N PRO A 524 16.52 -4.42 -32.91
CA PRO A 524 15.37 -5.06 -33.57
C PRO A 524 15.75 -6.48 -34.01
N GLY A 525 15.07 -7.48 -33.43
CA GLY A 525 15.18 -8.88 -33.82
C GLY A 525 14.67 -9.13 -35.24
N GLN A 526 15.46 -9.90 -35.97
CA GLN A 526 15.24 -10.35 -37.35
C GLN A 526 14.01 -11.28 -37.45
N GLN A 527 13.25 -11.13 -38.54
CA GLN A 527 12.25 -12.11 -38.98
C GLN A 527 12.93 -13.44 -39.37
N PRO A 528 12.40 -14.61 -38.99
CA PRO A 528 12.79 -15.86 -39.63
C PRO A 528 11.98 -16.04 -40.92
N GLY A 529 12.71 -16.17 -42.02
CA GLY A 529 12.19 -16.54 -43.33
C GLY A 529 11.60 -17.95 -43.36
N GLN A 530 10.73 -18.12 -44.34
CA GLN A 530 10.06 -19.37 -44.71
C GLN A 530 11.03 -20.37 -45.35
N GLN A 531 10.85 -21.65 -44.96
CA GLN A 531 10.91 -22.86 -45.80
C GLN A 531 12.29 -23.34 -46.32
N PRO A 532 12.44 -24.64 -46.69
CA PRO A 532 11.47 -25.56 -47.32
C PRO A 532 10.55 -26.36 -46.38
#